data_AF-A0A7C6S048-F1
#
_entry.id   AF-A0A7C6S048-F1
#
_cell.length_a   1.000
_cell.length_b   1.000
_cell.length_c   1.000
_cell.angle_alpha   90.00
_cell.angle_beta   90.00
_cell.angle_gamma   90.00
#
_symmetry.space_group_name_H-M   'P 1'
#
loop_
_entity.id
_entity.type
_entity.pdbx_description
1 polymer ?
#
loop_
_entity_poly.entity_id
_entity_poly.type
_entity_poly.pdbx_seq_one_letter_code
_entity_poly.pdbx_strand_id
1 'polypeptide(L)'
;MICSKELVNRIKRANGQMNGIIKMMESNNSCFEIMNQLKAIRASIDKAITILSVENLTNVLENKYNIDLKELENELSLITK
;
A
#
# COMPACT_ATOMS: atom_id res chain seq x y z
N MET A 1 5.85 0.51 -16.45
CA MET A 1 5.56 -0.17 -15.18
C MET A 1 4.06 -0.43 -15.11
N ILE A 2 3.66 -1.70 -15.03
CA ILE A 2 2.27 -2.06 -14.71
C ILE A 2 2.30 -2.43 -13.22
N CYS A 3 1.59 -1.69 -12.37
CA CYS A 3 1.54 -1.96 -10.94
C CYS A 3 1.00 -3.38 -10.67
N SER A 4 1.54 -4.07 -9.66
CA SER A 4 1.12 -5.43 -9.33
C SER A 4 -0.39 -5.52 -9.03
N LYS A 5 -1.02 -6.64 -9.43
CA LYS A 5 -2.46 -6.88 -9.18
C LYS A 5 -2.79 -6.82 -7.68
N GLU A 6 -1.84 -7.23 -6.83
CA GLU A 6 -1.97 -7.12 -5.38
C GLU A 6 -2.05 -5.66 -4.93
N LEU A 7 -1.19 -4.78 -5.44
CA LEU A 7 -1.20 -3.36 -5.13
C LEU A 7 -2.53 -2.71 -5.56
N VAL A 8 -3.03 -3.05 -6.76
CA VAL A 8 -4.34 -2.60 -7.24
C VAL A 8 -5.46 -3.04 -6.28
N ASN A 9 -5.44 -4.29 -5.82
CA ASN A 9 -6.42 -4.79 -4.87
C ASN A 9 -6.34 -4.09 -3.50
N ARG A 10 -5.13 -3.76 -3.04
CA ARG A 10 -4.92 -2.99 -1.81
C ARG A 10 -5.52 -1.59 -1.92
N ILE A 11 -5.29 -0.89 -3.03
CA ILE A 11 -5.88 0.44 -3.27
C ILE A 11 -7.41 0.36 -3.37
N LYS A 12 -7.95 -0.66 -4.07
CA LYS A 12 -9.41 -0.87 -4.12
C LYS A 12 -10.02 -1.07 -2.72
N ARG A 13 -9.35 -1.81 -1.83
CA ARG A 13 -9.79 -1.98 -0.43
C ARG A 13 -9.76 -0.65 0.33
N ALA A 14 -8.66 0.09 0.24
CA ALA A 14 -8.55 1.41 0.89
C ALA A 14 -9.64 2.38 0.40
N ASN A 15 -9.95 2.38 -0.90
CA ASN A 15 -11.04 3.16 -1.47
C ASN A 15 -12.41 2.75 -0.91
N GLY A 16 -12.68 1.45 -0.78
CA GLY A 16 -13.90 0.96 -0.14
C GLY A 16 -14.03 1.38 1.32
N GLN A 17 -12.92 1.36 2.08
CA GLN A 17 -12.88 1.83 3.46
C GLN A 17 -13.13 3.35 3.54
N MET A 18 -12.58 4.14 2.62
CA MET A 18 -12.81 5.58 2.54
C MET A 18 -14.29 5.91 2.32
N ASN A 19 -14.95 5.18 1.41
CA ASN A 19 -16.40 5.29 1.23
C ASN A 19 -17.17 4.92 2.50
N GLY A 20 -16.68 3.94 3.27
CA GLY A 20 -17.23 3.58 4.57
C GLY A 20 -17.14 4.72 5.59
N ILE A 21 -16.02 5.44 5.62
CA ILE A 21 -15.82 6.59 6.51
C ILE A 21 -16.82 7.71 6.21
N ILE A 22 -17.06 8.03 4.93
CA ILE A 22 -18.03 9.05 4.56
C ILE A 22 -19.42 8.69 5.12
N LYS A 23 -19.85 7.43 4.96
CA LYS A 23 -21.11 6.95 5.52
C LYS A 23 -21.16 7.02 7.05
N MET A 24 -20.06 6.72 7.73
CA MET A 24 -19.96 6.87 9.19
C MET A 24 -20.12 8.33 9.62
N MET A 25 -19.53 9.27 8.88
CA MET A 25 -19.68 10.70 9.15
C MET A 25 -21.12 11.16 8.93
N GLU A 26 -21.75 10.74 7.82
CA GLU A 26 -23.16 11.04 7.51
C GLU A 26 -24.13 10.42 8.53
N SER A 27 -23.76 9.29 9.14
CA SER A 27 -24.55 8.59 10.15
C SER A 27 -24.29 9.07 11.59
N ASN A 28 -23.52 10.15 11.78
CA ASN A 28 -23.12 10.69 13.08
C ASN A 28 -22.43 9.67 14.02
N ASN A 29 -21.63 8.75 13.46
CA ASN A 29 -20.76 7.89 14.26
C ASN A 29 -19.75 8.70 15.08
N SER A 30 -19.23 8.10 16.15
CA SER A 30 -18.24 8.75 17.01
C SER A 30 -16.95 9.09 16.25
N CYS A 31 -16.43 10.30 16.48
CA CYS A 31 -15.12 10.73 15.97
C CYS A 31 -13.99 9.75 16.33
N PHE A 32 -14.09 9.06 17.48
CA PHE A 32 -13.11 8.05 17.90
C PHE A 32 -13.12 6.82 16.97
N GLU A 33 -14.30 6.35 16.57
CA GLU A 33 -14.43 5.24 15.63
C GLU A 33 -13.90 5.62 14.24
N ILE A 34 -14.29 6.79 13.75
CA ILE A 34 -13.82 7.34 12.47
C ILE A 34 -12.30 7.47 12.47
N MET A 35 -11.71 8.01 13.55
CA MET A 35 -10.26 8.13 13.71
C MET A 35 -9.57 6.77 13.64
N ASN A 36 -10.13 5.72 14.26
CA ASN A 36 -9.55 4.39 14.21
C ASN A 36 -9.60 3.80 12.79
N GLN A 37 -10.69 4.01 12.03
CA GLN A 37 -10.76 3.61 10.63
C GLN A 37 -9.76 4.36 9.75
N LEU A 38 -9.62 5.67 9.95
CA LEU A 38 -8.61 6.48 9.24
C LEU A 38 -7.18 5.98 9.50
N LYS A 39 -6.85 5.60 10.76
CA LYS A 39 -5.55 5.01 11.09
C LYS A 39 -5.31 3.68 10.36
N ALA A 40 -6.34 2.84 10.23
CA ALA A 40 -6.24 1.58 9.49
C ALA A 40 -6.02 1.81 7.98
N ILE A 41 -6.73 2.78 7.40
CA ILE A 41 -6.53 3.17 5.99
C ILE A 41 -5.11 3.70 5.80
N ARG A 42 -4.64 4.61 6.67
CA ARG A 42 -3.27 5.16 6.62
C ARG A 42 -2.24 4.03 6.61
N ALA A 43 -2.33 3.09 7.54
CA ALA A 43 -1.42 1.94 7.58
C ALA A 43 -1.46 1.10 6.28
N SER A 44 -2.63 0.91 5.69
CA SER A 44 -2.76 0.21 4.40
C SER A 44 -2.13 0.99 3.23
N ILE A 45 -2.25 2.32 3.23
CA ILE A 45 -1.65 3.20 2.21
C ILE A 45 -0.13 3.26 2.38
N ASP A 46 0.37 3.44 3.60
CA ASP A 46 1.81 3.42 3.89
C ASP A 46 2.43 2.12 3.37
N LYS A 47 1.72 1.00 3.55
CA LYS A 47 2.16 -0.29 3.02
C LYS A 47 2.21 -0.34 1.49
N ALA A 48 1.21 0.21 0.82
CA ALA A 48 1.21 0.32 -0.64
C ALA A 48 2.40 1.16 -1.13
N ILE A 49 2.69 2.28 -0.46
CA ILE A 49 3.82 3.16 -0.78
C ILE A 49 5.14 2.40 -0.65
N THR A 50 5.34 1.65 0.44
CA THR A 50 6.56 0.86 0.63
C THR A 50 6.76 -0.17 -0.48
N ILE A 51 5.72 -0.93 -0.82
CA ILE A 51 5.78 -1.93 -1.91
C ILE A 51 6.13 -1.25 -3.23
N LEU A 52 5.44 -0.16 -3.58
CA LEU A 52 5.69 0.58 -4.81
C LEU A 52 7.12 1.15 -4.87
N SER A 53 7.62 1.66 -3.75
CA SER A 53 8.97 2.20 -3.66
C SER A 53 10.03 1.12 -3.88
N VAL A 54 9.83 -0.07 -3.32
CA VAL A 54 10.70 -1.24 -3.52
C VAL A 54 10.64 -1.72 -4.97
N GLU A 55 9.44 -1.90 -5.54
CA GLU A 55 9.27 -2.29 -6.96
C GLU A 55 9.99 -1.29 -7.89
N ASN A 56 9.84 0.01 -7.64
CA ASN A 56 10.51 1.05 -8.41
C ASN A 56 12.04 1.02 -8.23
N LEU A 57 12.53 0.85 -7.00
CA LEU A 57 13.96 0.77 -6.73
C LEU A 57 14.60 -0.43 -7.44
N THR A 58 14.00 -1.62 -7.33
CA THR A 58 14.48 -2.83 -8.02
C THR A 58 14.54 -2.59 -9.52
N ASN A 59 13.47 -2.07 -10.12
CA ASN A 59 13.44 -1.78 -11.55
C ASN A 59 14.54 -0.80 -12.00
N VAL A 60 14.80 0.25 -11.22
CA VAL A 60 15.89 1.20 -11.50
C VAL A 60 17.26 0.52 -11.43
N LEU A 61 17.50 -0.31 -10.41
CA LEU A 61 18.78 -0.98 -10.22
C LEU A 61 19.05 -2.04 -11.30
N GLU A 62 18.06 -2.87 -11.62
CA GLU A 62 18.17 -3.90 -12.66
C GLU A 62 18.46 -3.24 -14.02
N ASN A 63 17.71 -2.20 -14.39
CA ASN A 63 17.90 -1.53 -15.67
C ASN A 63 19.22 -0.73 -15.76
N LYS A 64 19.63 -0.09 -14.66
CA LYS A 64 20.84 0.77 -14.67
C LYS A 64 22.14 -0.03 -14.61
N TYR A 65 22.15 -1.13 -13.85
CA TYR A 65 23.36 -1.92 -13.62
C TYR A 65 23.33 -3.27 -14.35
N ASN A 66 22.25 -3.60 -15.05
CA ASN A 66 22.04 -4.87 -15.76
C ASN A 66 22.31 -6.09 -14.86
N ILE A 67 21.87 -5.99 -13.61
CA ILE A 67 21.94 -7.02 -12.56
C ILE A 67 20.56 -7.65 -12.39
N ASP A 68 20.51 -8.95 -12.09
CA ASP A 68 19.27 -9.64 -11.70
C ASP A 68 19.17 -9.61 -10.17
N LEU A 69 18.12 -8.98 -9.63
CA LEU A 69 17.93 -8.83 -8.20
C LEU A 69 17.01 -9.89 -7.59
N LYS A 70 16.70 -10.98 -8.31
CA LYS A 70 15.89 -12.10 -7.79
C LYS A 70 16.37 -12.64 -6.46
N GLU A 71 17.68 -12.74 -6.25
CA GLU A 71 18.24 -13.24 -4.99
C GLU A 71 17.93 -12.33 -3.80
N LEU A 72 17.62 -11.05 -4.04
CA LEU A 72 17.28 -10.05 -3.01
C LEU A 72 15.78 -9.99 -2.68
N GLU A 73 14.93 -10.71 -3.42
CA GLU A 73 13.47 -10.66 -3.21
C GLU A 73 13.07 -11.07 -1.79
N ASN A 74 13.79 -12.02 -1.19
CA ASN A 74 13.54 -12.49 0.18
C ASN A 74 13.81 -11.38 1.21
N GLU A 75 14.88 -10.62 1.04
CA GLU A 75 15.28 -9.53 1.91
C GLU A 75 14.33 -8.34 1.75
N LEU A 76 13.95 -8.02 0.51
CA LEU A 76 12.95 -6.99 0.21
C LEU A 76 11.57 -7.31 0.80
N SER A 77 11.25 -8.60 0.96
CA SER A 77 10.03 -9.04 1.62
C SER A 77 9.96 -8.62 3.10
N LEU A 78 11.09 -8.42 3.76
CA LEU A 78 11.15 -8.00 5.17
C LEU A 78 10.78 -6.53 5.36
N ILE A 79 11.06 -5.70 4.35
CA ILE A 79 10.69 -4.26 4.33
C ILE A 79 9.21 -4.12 3.96
N THR A 80 8.72 -5.02 3.11
CA THR A 80 7.36 -5.01 2.58
C THR A 80 6.36 -5.88 3.36
N LYS A 81 6.76 -6.57 4.44
CA LYS A 81 5.89 -7.24 5.44
C LYS A 81 5.40 -6.31 6.54
#